data_AF-A0AAJ2JGP2-F1
#
_entry.id   AF-A0AAJ2JGP2-F1
#
_cell.length_a   1.000
_cell.length_b   1.000
_cell.length_c   1.000
_cell.angle_alpha   90.00
_cell.angle_beta   90.00
_cell.angle_gamma   90.00
#
_symmetry.space_group_name_H-M   'P 1'
#
loop_
_entity.id
_entity.type
_entity.pdbx_description
1 polymer ?
#
loop_
_entity_poly.entity_id
_entity_poly.type
_entity_poly.pdbx_seq_one_letter_code
_entity_poly.pdbx_strand_id
1 'polypeptide(L)'
;MNNERLHCGSAPKRARSQRGFSLVELMVVVAIIATLSLIAVPQYKKFSTRSKLAAALAELAGGKAGVEAWLAERGDLYGSDNRSLGLPEKSERCESITTKVRGDGDLEIDCLLRLDSGYNVGTWRNSLMLIRDSDNHDWRCWTPIPYYDLLPKGCGPDNP
;
A
#
# COMPACT_ATOMS: atom_id res chain seq x y z
N MET A 1 -70.98 -27.94 47.91
CA MET A 1 -69.55 -27.95 48.30
C MET A 1 -68.75 -27.90 47.01
N ASN A 2 -68.55 -26.70 46.47
CA ASN A 2 -67.36 -25.87 46.69
C ASN A 2 -66.10 -26.66 46.28
N ASN A 3 -65.40 -26.31 45.22
CA ASN A 3 -64.52 -25.15 45.24
C ASN A 3 -63.90 -24.89 43.86
N GLU A 4 -63.45 -23.65 43.70
CA GLU A 4 -63.10 -22.93 42.49
C GLU A 4 -61.70 -23.23 41.94
N ARG A 5 -61.50 -22.79 40.69
CA ARG A 5 -60.35 -22.98 39.82
C ARG A 5 -59.07 -22.34 40.39
N LEU A 6 -57.95 -23.08 40.38
CA LEU A 6 -56.61 -22.47 40.45
C LEU A 6 -56.21 -21.93 39.07
N HIS A 7 -56.18 -20.60 38.93
CA HIS A 7 -55.48 -19.92 37.84
C HIS A 7 -54.05 -19.58 38.30
N CYS A 8 -53.06 -20.09 37.58
CA CYS A 8 -51.66 -19.67 37.72
C CYS A 8 -51.53 -18.23 37.21
N GLY A 9 -51.19 -17.29 38.10
CA GLY A 9 -51.00 -15.88 37.77
C GLY A 9 -49.76 -15.66 36.91
N SER A 10 -49.94 -15.03 35.76
CA SER A 10 -48.86 -14.57 34.89
C SER A 10 -48.21 -13.31 35.48
N ALA A 11 -46.91 -13.40 35.79
CA ALA A 11 -46.13 -12.26 36.24
C ALA A 11 -46.04 -11.18 35.14
N PRO A 12 -46.28 -9.89 35.45
CA PRO A 12 -46.22 -8.82 34.45
C PRO A 12 -44.78 -8.53 34.04
N LYS A 13 -44.46 -8.67 32.73
CA LYS A 13 -43.20 -8.19 32.14
C LYS A 13 -43.16 -6.66 32.25
N ARG A 14 -42.24 -6.11 33.05
CA ARG A 14 -41.95 -4.67 33.06
C ARG A 14 -41.36 -4.27 31.70
N ALA A 15 -42.09 -3.50 30.91
CA ALA A 15 -41.56 -2.87 29.70
C ALA A 15 -40.55 -1.80 30.10
N ARG A 16 -39.27 -2.05 29.86
CA ARG A 16 -38.21 -1.06 30.03
C ARG A 16 -38.40 -0.02 28.93
N SER A 17 -38.76 1.22 29.29
CA SER A 17 -38.86 2.33 28.34
C SER A 17 -37.52 2.48 27.62
N GLN A 18 -37.49 2.18 26.31
CA GLN A 18 -36.34 2.47 25.48
C GLN A 18 -36.36 3.96 25.15
N ARG A 19 -35.48 4.72 25.82
CA ARG A 19 -35.16 6.08 25.42
C ARG A 19 -34.39 6.00 24.09
N GLY A 20 -35.07 6.30 22.99
CA GLY A 20 -34.45 6.42 21.67
C GLY A 20 -33.59 7.67 21.56
N PHE A 21 -32.65 7.66 20.61
CA PHE A 21 -31.81 8.80 20.27
C PHE A 21 -32.66 9.91 19.63
N SER A 22 -32.43 11.18 19.98
CA SER A 22 -33.15 12.29 19.36
C SER A 22 -32.70 12.51 17.92
N LEU A 23 -33.63 12.87 17.02
CA LEU A 23 -33.30 13.24 15.64
C LEU A 23 -32.38 14.47 15.59
N VAL A 24 -32.54 15.38 16.57
CA VAL A 24 -31.67 16.55 16.71
C VAL A 24 -30.26 16.16 17.15
N GLU A 25 -30.13 15.20 18.08
CA GLU A 25 -28.80 14.68 18.47
C GLU A 25 -28.09 14.06 17.26
N LEU A 26 -28.83 13.31 16.44
CA LEU A 26 -28.26 12.68 15.25
C LEU A 26 -27.79 13.71 14.21
N MET A 27 -28.56 14.77 13.99
CA MET A 27 -28.20 15.83 13.04
C MET A 27 -26.90 16.55 13.43
N VAL A 28 -26.72 16.86 14.72
CA VAL A 28 -25.49 17.51 15.19
C VAL A 28 -24.28 16.58 15.05
N VAL A 29 -24.45 15.28 15.36
CA VAL A 29 -23.36 14.29 15.20
C VAL A 29 -22.94 14.15 13.74
N VAL A 30 -23.90 14.08 12.81
CA VAL A 30 -23.60 14.00 11.36
C VAL A 30 -22.90 15.27 10.89
N ALA A 31 -23.31 16.45 11.37
CA ALA A 31 -22.64 17.71 11.02
C ALA A 31 -21.18 17.73 11.45
N ILE A 32 -20.86 17.25 12.66
CA ILE A 32 -19.49 17.19 13.16
C ILE A 32 -18.65 16.14 12.39
N ILE A 33 -19.19 14.96 12.13
CA ILE A 33 -18.47 13.93 11.35
C ILE A 33 -18.20 14.43 9.92
N ALA A 34 -19.14 15.14 9.31
CA ALA A 34 -18.97 15.70 7.98
C ALA A 34 -17.77 16.67 7.90
N THR A 35 -17.64 17.60 8.85
CA THR A 35 -16.53 18.56 8.86
C THR A 35 -15.18 17.90 9.10
N LEU A 36 -15.10 16.93 10.04
CA LEU A 36 -13.87 16.18 10.30
C LEU A 36 -13.45 15.33 9.09
N SER A 37 -14.42 14.68 8.41
CA SER A 37 -14.14 13.80 7.27
C SER A 37 -13.48 14.53 6.10
N LEU A 38 -13.84 15.81 5.88
CA LEU A 38 -13.33 16.62 4.78
C LEU A 38 -11.80 16.79 4.86
N ILE A 39 -11.25 16.90 6.07
CA ILE A 39 -9.81 17.06 6.31
C ILE A 39 -9.12 15.68 6.39
N ALA A 40 -9.77 14.72 7.07
CA ALA A 40 -9.18 13.41 7.33
C ALA A 40 -8.98 12.57 6.06
N VAL A 41 -9.96 12.57 5.14
CA VAL A 41 -9.91 11.75 3.91
C VAL A 41 -8.70 12.07 3.01
N PRO A 42 -8.44 13.33 2.59
CA PRO A 42 -7.29 13.63 1.73
C PRO A 42 -5.95 13.34 2.43
N GLN A 43 -5.86 13.59 3.74
CA GLN A 43 -4.65 13.28 4.50
C GLN A 43 -4.39 11.76 4.56
N TYR A 44 -5.44 10.97 4.84
CA TYR A 44 -5.33 9.51 4.88
C TYR A 44 -4.95 8.92 3.52
N LYS A 45 -5.50 9.45 2.42
CA LYS A 45 -5.13 9.03 1.07
C LYS A 45 -3.63 9.22 0.81
N LYS A 46 -3.07 10.40 1.11
CA LYS A 46 -1.63 10.66 0.96
C LYS A 46 -0.76 9.72 1.79
N PHE A 47 -1.15 9.46 3.04
CA PHE A 47 -0.44 8.52 3.91
C PHE A 47 -0.45 7.10 3.34
N SER A 48 -1.62 6.61 2.94
CA SER A 48 -1.77 5.29 2.32
C SER A 48 -0.92 5.15 1.06
N THR A 49 -0.91 6.16 0.20
CA THR A 49 -0.08 6.18 -1.01
C THR A 49 1.42 6.15 -0.69
N ARG A 50 1.90 6.94 0.28
CA ARG A 50 3.30 6.88 0.77
C ARG A 50 3.66 5.50 1.29
N SER A 51 2.80 4.89 2.11
CA SER A 51 2.99 3.54 2.63
C SER A 51 3.02 2.50 1.52
N LYS A 52 2.25 2.68 0.45
CA LYS A 52 2.28 1.79 -0.73
C LYS A 52 3.60 1.85 -1.47
N LEU A 53 4.10 3.06 -1.73
CA LEU A 53 5.39 3.26 -2.42
C LEU A 53 6.56 2.77 -1.56
N ALA A 54 6.55 3.01 -0.25
CA ALA A 54 7.57 2.50 0.66
C ALA A 54 7.57 0.97 0.74
N ALA A 55 6.39 0.35 0.74
CA ALA A 55 6.28 -1.12 0.71
C ALA A 55 6.76 -1.70 -0.62
N ALA A 56 6.40 -1.09 -1.75
CA ALA A 56 6.90 -1.50 -3.07
C ALA A 56 8.43 -1.42 -3.13
N LEU A 57 9.02 -0.34 -2.60
CA LEU A 57 10.48 -0.22 -2.50
C LEU A 57 11.10 -1.33 -1.65
N ALA A 58 10.48 -1.67 -0.52
CA ALA A 58 10.94 -2.73 0.36
C ALA A 58 10.85 -4.11 -0.31
N GLU A 59 9.81 -4.36 -1.11
CA GLU A 59 9.67 -5.58 -1.92
C GLU A 59 10.83 -5.69 -2.93
N LEU A 60 11.13 -4.61 -3.66
CA LEU A 60 12.27 -4.61 -4.60
C LEU A 60 13.61 -4.77 -3.88
N ALA A 61 13.76 -4.14 -2.70
CA ALA A 61 14.98 -4.23 -1.91
C ALA A 61 15.27 -5.67 -1.43
N GLY A 62 14.24 -6.53 -1.35
CA GLY A 62 14.41 -7.96 -1.07
C GLY A 62 15.26 -8.70 -2.11
N GLY A 63 15.26 -8.22 -3.36
CA GLY A 63 16.06 -8.82 -4.45
C GLY A 63 17.54 -8.47 -4.42
N LYS A 64 17.96 -7.45 -3.65
CA LYS A 64 19.37 -6.99 -3.64
C LYS A 64 20.33 -8.11 -3.26
N ALA A 65 20.00 -8.88 -2.23
CA ALA A 65 20.84 -9.99 -1.79
C ALA A 65 20.96 -11.09 -2.87
N GLY A 66 19.87 -11.38 -3.58
CA GLY A 66 19.88 -12.32 -4.71
C GLY A 66 20.77 -11.83 -5.85
N VAL A 67 20.76 -10.52 -6.11
CA VAL A 67 21.63 -9.88 -7.11
C VAL A 67 23.10 -9.99 -6.74
N GLU A 68 23.47 -9.64 -5.51
CA GLU A 68 24.86 -9.76 -5.06
C GLU A 68 25.33 -11.22 -5.05
N ALA A 69 24.46 -12.16 -4.67
CA ALA A 69 24.78 -13.59 -4.72
C ALA A 69 25.00 -14.08 -6.15
N TRP A 70 24.12 -13.71 -7.08
CA TRP A 70 24.25 -14.05 -8.50
C TRP A 70 25.56 -13.51 -9.10
N LEU A 71 25.88 -12.26 -8.81
CA LEU A 71 27.13 -11.63 -9.22
C LEU A 71 28.36 -12.34 -8.65
N ALA A 72 28.32 -12.73 -7.37
CA ALA A 72 29.42 -13.45 -6.73
C ALA A 72 29.67 -14.83 -7.36
N GLU A 73 28.63 -15.48 -7.86
CA GLU A 73 28.72 -16.81 -8.48
C GLU A 73 29.14 -16.76 -9.95
N ARG A 74 28.63 -15.78 -10.73
CA ARG A 74 28.80 -15.76 -12.19
C ARG A 74 29.74 -14.67 -12.70
N GLY A 75 29.92 -13.59 -11.94
CA GLY A 75 30.68 -12.41 -12.36
C GLY A 75 29.93 -11.47 -13.29
N ASP A 76 28.69 -11.79 -13.68
CA ASP A 76 27.83 -10.95 -14.51
C ASP A 76 26.34 -11.09 -14.12
N LEU A 77 25.50 -10.23 -14.70
CA LEU A 77 24.06 -10.18 -14.47
C LEU A 77 23.24 -10.79 -15.63
N TYR A 78 23.90 -11.33 -16.66
CA TYR A 78 23.21 -11.84 -17.83
C TYR A 78 22.46 -13.13 -17.50
N GLY A 79 21.21 -13.20 -17.95
CA GLY A 79 20.34 -14.34 -17.71
C GLY A 79 19.80 -14.45 -16.29
N SER A 80 19.99 -13.43 -15.43
CA SER A 80 19.24 -13.34 -14.18
C SER A 80 17.76 -13.09 -14.47
N ASP A 81 16.88 -13.73 -13.72
CA ASP A 81 15.45 -13.46 -13.73
C ASP A 81 14.95 -13.19 -12.30
N ASN A 82 13.69 -12.80 -12.15
CA ASN A 82 13.12 -12.51 -10.84
C ASN A 82 13.28 -13.70 -9.88
N ARG A 83 13.06 -14.92 -10.36
CA ARG A 83 13.07 -16.13 -9.54
C ARG A 83 14.47 -16.50 -9.06
N SER A 84 15.50 -16.32 -9.90
CA SER A 84 16.89 -16.53 -9.52
C SER A 84 17.37 -15.48 -8.51
N LEU A 85 16.77 -14.29 -8.54
CA LEU A 85 17.07 -13.18 -7.63
C LEU A 85 16.19 -13.16 -6.37
N GLY A 86 15.31 -14.16 -6.18
CA GLY A 86 14.42 -14.24 -5.02
C GLY A 86 13.28 -13.22 -5.01
N LEU A 87 12.94 -12.65 -6.17
CA LEU A 87 11.84 -11.72 -6.37
C LEU A 87 10.60 -12.43 -6.93
N PRO A 88 9.38 -12.00 -6.54
CA PRO A 88 8.16 -12.44 -7.20
C PRO A 88 7.97 -11.72 -8.54
N GLU A 89 7.26 -12.34 -9.48
CA GLU A 89 6.90 -11.70 -10.77
C GLU A 89 5.87 -10.58 -10.60
N LYS A 90 5.01 -10.69 -9.58
CA LYS A 90 3.91 -9.76 -9.26
C LYS A 90 3.68 -9.75 -7.75
N SER A 91 3.18 -8.64 -7.22
CA SER A 91 2.82 -8.52 -5.80
C SER A 91 1.48 -7.84 -5.64
N GLU A 92 1.10 -7.43 -4.42
CA GLU A 92 -0.06 -6.55 -4.21
C GLU A 92 0.17 -5.12 -4.72
N ARG A 93 1.44 -4.68 -4.76
CA ARG A 93 1.84 -3.30 -5.06
C ARG A 93 2.36 -3.14 -6.49
N CYS A 94 3.04 -4.16 -6.99
CA CYS A 94 3.57 -4.20 -8.35
C CYS A 94 2.65 -5.04 -9.24
N GLU A 95 2.15 -4.44 -10.32
CA GLU A 95 1.47 -5.14 -11.40
C GLU A 95 2.39 -6.16 -12.07
N SER A 96 3.65 -5.78 -12.23
CA SER A 96 4.75 -6.65 -12.63
C SER A 96 6.05 -6.14 -12.00
N ILE A 97 6.94 -7.07 -11.67
CA ILE A 97 8.32 -6.81 -11.34
C ILE A 97 9.14 -7.36 -12.48
N THR A 98 10.12 -6.62 -12.99
CA THR A 98 10.99 -7.04 -14.07
C THR A 98 12.43 -6.70 -13.75
N THR A 99 13.34 -7.65 -13.91
CA THR A 99 14.78 -7.42 -13.83
C THR A 99 15.38 -7.36 -15.23
N LYS A 100 16.24 -6.38 -15.49
CA LYS A 100 16.98 -6.31 -16.75
C LYS A 100 18.38 -5.74 -16.52
N VAL A 101 19.32 -6.16 -17.35
CA VAL A 101 20.62 -5.51 -17.48
C VAL A 101 20.47 -4.38 -18.49
N ARG A 102 20.83 -3.18 -18.09
CA ARG A 102 20.81 -1.97 -18.93
C ARG A 102 22.05 -1.96 -19.83
N GLY A 103 22.02 -1.17 -20.91
CA GLY A 103 23.09 -1.15 -21.91
C GLY A 103 24.44 -0.61 -21.41
N ASP A 104 24.45 0.05 -20.27
CA ASP A 104 25.61 0.54 -19.51
C ASP A 104 26.18 -0.52 -18.54
N GLY A 105 25.51 -1.66 -18.37
CA GLY A 105 25.92 -2.74 -17.45
C GLY A 105 25.20 -2.70 -16.10
N ASP A 106 24.43 -1.66 -15.82
CA ASP A 106 23.67 -1.55 -14.58
C ASP A 106 22.54 -2.58 -14.51
N LEU A 107 22.23 -3.07 -13.31
CA LEU A 107 21.00 -3.86 -13.10
C LEU A 107 19.85 -2.93 -12.77
N GLU A 108 18.72 -3.11 -13.44
CA GLU A 108 17.47 -2.44 -13.09
C GLU A 108 16.44 -3.47 -12.62
N ILE A 109 15.94 -3.29 -11.40
CA ILE A 109 14.75 -3.95 -10.87
C ILE A 109 13.60 -2.95 -10.97
N ASP A 110 12.70 -3.14 -11.93
CA ASP A 110 11.57 -2.27 -12.20
C ASP A 110 10.26 -2.86 -11.65
N CYS A 111 9.61 -2.16 -10.73
CA CYS A 111 8.24 -2.39 -10.33
C CYS A 111 7.31 -1.47 -11.12
N LEU A 112 6.52 -2.06 -12.01
CA LEU A 112 5.35 -1.37 -12.54
C LEU A 112 4.30 -1.31 -11.43
N LEU A 113 4.08 -0.12 -10.87
CA LEU A 113 3.13 0.06 -9.77
C LEU A 113 1.71 -0.19 -10.26
N ARG A 114 0.90 -0.90 -9.45
CA ARG A 114 -0.53 -0.96 -9.69
C ARG A 114 -1.15 0.44 -9.63
N LEU A 115 -2.19 0.65 -10.44
CA LEU A 115 -2.92 1.91 -10.50
C LEU A 115 -3.44 2.35 -9.11
N ASP A 116 -3.11 3.58 -8.71
CA ASP A 116 -3.61 4.20 -7.48
C ASP A 116 -3.90 5.69 -7.72
N SER A 117 -5.08 6.13 -7.31
CA SER A 117 -5.51 7.53 -7.49
C SER A 117 -4.59 8.58 -6.87
N GLY A 118 -3.67 8.19 -5.99
CA GLY A 118 -2.74 9.08 -5.31
C GLY A 118 -1.44 9.40 -6.08
N TYR A 119 -1.00 8.53 -7.00
CA TYR A 119 0.21 8.77 -7.83
C TYR A 119 -0.02 8.49 -9.32
N ASN A 120 -1.25 8.23 -9.74
CA ASN A 120 -1.60 8.14 -11.16
C ASN A 120 -1.41 9.50 -11.84
N VAL A 121 -0.16 9.79 -12.16
CA VAL A 121 0.19 10.84 -13.10
C VAL A 121 -0.15 10.32 -14.49
N GLY A 122 -0.66 11.17 -15.36
CA GLY A 122 -0.97 10.84 -16.77
C GLY A 122 0.27 10.51 -17.61
N THR A 123 1.34 10.01 -16.99
CA THR A 123 2.49 9.40 -17.64
C THR A 123 2.13 8.01 -18.15
N TRP A 124 2.83 7.59 -19.20
CA TRP A 124 2.61 6.30 -19.84
C TRP A 124 2.97 5.10 -18.95
N ARG A 125 3.77 5.29 -17.88
CA ARG A 125 4.17 4.23 -16.91
C ARG A 125 4.46 4.80 -15.51
N ASN A 126 3.74 4.32 -14.49
CA ASN A 126 4.06 4.59 -13.08
C ASN A 126 5.02 3.51 -12.57
N SER A 127 6.32 3.76 -12.65
CA SER A 127 7.34 2.79 -12.24
C SER A 127 8.09 3.22 -10.97
N LEU A 128 8.56 2.24 -10.21
CA LEU A 128 9.53 2.41 -9.13
C LEU A 128 10.69 1.46 -9.41
N MET A 129 11.89 2.01 -9.58
CA MET A 129 13.07 1.27 -10.02
C MET A 129 14.15 1.28 -8.95
N LEU A 130 14.77 0.13 -8.71
CA LEU A 130 16.06 0.03 -8.03
C LEU A 130 17.13 -0.26 -9.07
N ILE A 131 18.13 0.60 -9.13
CA ILE A 131 19.22 0.51 -10.09
C ILE A 131 20.49 0.23 -9.30
N ARG A 132 21.20 -0.82 -9.68
CA ARG A 132 22.53 -1.13 -9.16
C ARG A 132 23.56 -0.67 -10.17
N ASP A 133 24.39 0.27 -9.73
CA ASP A 133 25.51 0.80 -10.50
C ASP A 133 26.56 -0.30 -10.72
N SER A 134 26.97 -0.48 -11.98
CA SER A 134 27.94 -1.49 -12.37
C SER A 134 29.36 -1.16 -11.87
N ASP A 135 29.72 0.12 -11.81
CA ASP A 135 31.06 0.58 -11.42
C ASP A 135 31.23 0.61 -9.90
N ASN A 136 30.37 1.35 -9.21
CA ASN A 136 30.51 1.61 -7.77
C ASN A 136 29.74 0.63 -6.89
N HIS A 137 28.91 -0.24 -7.50
CA HIS A 137 28.07 -1.22 -6.81
C HIS A 137 27.02 -0.61 -5.86
N ASP A 138 26.78 0.69 -6.01
CA ASP A 138 25.79 1.43 -5.22
C ASP A 138 24.37 1.21 -5.76
N TRP A 139 23.41 1.22 -4.83
CA TRP A 139 22.00 1.09 -5.16
C TRP A 139 21.31 2.45 -5.13
N ARG A 140 20.68 2.82 -6.24
CA ARG A 140 19.88 4.04 -6.38
C ARG A 140 18.41 3.70 -6.61
N CYS A 141 17.54 4.60 -6.18
CA CYS A 141 16.11 4.50 -6.40
C CYS A 141 15.65 5.59 -7.37
N TRP A 142 15.04 5.18 -8.47
CA TRP A 142 14.51 6.09 -9.48
C TRP A 142 13.02 5.88 -9.71
N THR A 143 12.31 6.95 -10.03
CA THR A 143 10.90 6.89 -10.42
C THR A 143 10.54 8.12 -11.25
N PRO A 144 9.69 7.99 -12.30
CA PRO A 144 9.21 9.13 -13.07
C PRO A 144 8.09 9.91 -12.36
N ILE A 145 7.65 9.47 -11.16
CA ILE A 145 6.58 10.13 -10.41
C ILE A 145 7.09 11.50 -9.89
N PRO A 146 6.46 12.63 -10.27
CA PRO A 146 6.92 13.98 -9.92
C PRO A 146 6.52 14.45 -8.51
N TYR A 147 5.79 13.64 -7.75
CA TYR A 147 5.29 14.01 -6.41
C TYR A 147 6.27 13.63 -5.31
N TYR A 148 7.34 14.41 -5.15
CA TYR A 148 8.39 14.16 -4.16
C TYR A 148 7.89 13.99 -2.72
N ASP A 149 6.77 14.64 -2.37
CA ASP A 149 6.19 14.49 -1.03
C ASP A 149 5.64 13.09 -0.78
N LEU A 150 5.30 12.34 -1.83
CA LEU A 150 4.78 10.98 -1.73
C LEU A 150 5.86 9.91 -1.76
N LEU A 151 7.06 10.25 -2.24
CA LEU A 151 8.12 9.28 -2.49
C LEU A 151 8.87 8.88 -1.20
N PRO A 152 9.37 7.63 -1.14
CA PRO A 152 10.36 7.27 -0.13
C PRO A 152 11.60 8.15 -0.24
N LYS A 153 12.29 8.39 0.88
CA LYS A 153 13.53 9.18 0.89
C LYS A 153 14.57 8.55 -0.05
N GLY A 154 15.20 9.37 -0.89
CA GLY A 154 16.22 8.94 -1.85
C GLY A 154 15.67 8.39 -3.17
N CYS A 155 14.34 8.29 -3.31
CA CYS A 155 13.69 8.00 -4.58
C CYS A 155 13.24 9.30 -5.25
N GLY A 156 13.51 9.43 -6.55
CA GLY A 156 12.99 10.54 -7.33
C GLY A 156 13.46 10.53 -8.79
N PRO A 157 12.90 11.40 -9.63
CA PRO A 157 13.28 11.52 -11.03
C PRO A 157 14.69 12.08 -11.22
N ASP A 158 15.22 12.82 -10.23
CA ASP A 158 16.55 13.44 -10.27
C ASP A 158 17.69 12.47 -9.93
N ASN A 159 17.39 11.17 -9.77
CA ASN A 159 18.36 10.13 -9.41
C ASN A 159 18.33 8.94 -10.39
N PRO A 160 18.55 9.15 -11.70
CA PRO A 160 18.41 8.12 -12.75
C PRO A 160 19.47 7.01 -12.73
#